data_AF-A0A535BIK6-F1
#
_entry.id   AF-A0A535BIK6-F1
#
_cell.length_a   1.000
_cell.length_b   1.000
_cell.length_c   1.000
_cell.angle_alpha   90.00
_cell.angle_beta   90.00
_cell.angle_gamma   90.00
#
_symmetry.space_group_name_H-M   'P 1'
#
loop_
_entity.id
_entity.type
_entity.pdbx_description
1 polymer ?
#
loop_
_entity_poly.entity_id
_entity_poly.type
_entity_poly.pdbx_seq_one_letter_code
_entity_poly.pdbx_strand_id
1 'polypeptide(L)'
;MSSPPARRSVPSTSRASAATAHGVASRPGAPAPALTARVICSPRSCARATAIHSGVRKTELGARRFAIADHSGAIWVGTRAVQAASGLVESVTSFEFRCTERTTFSDLHIIPRRSRSSLGIVLTVPERAAPRVVIAPQSFKGSADAVAVAAAIARGVHRAWPDAETVELPLADGGEGTVRALVRATGGELRRARVRDPLLRELDAEWGILGDRTTAVVEMAAASGLPLLKESERDARITSTRGTGELILAAAASGAHRIVIGIGGSATNDGGAGMARAFGYRFLDRNGDDLPEGGAALARLWRIDGQTDPRLVRPAIDAACDVTNPLLGPEGASAVFGPQKGATPEIVRELDAALMRYADVVERFVGRNVRDVPGAGAAGGLGAGLLAFLDARLVSGAKLVLDAVGFERKLVGASLVITGEGRIDRQSAYGKLTQAVTLAARARGVPVVAVAGSLGEGHEAMRDIGVEHIEMLAASPAEREAAIRDPLPRIEAAAERAVRARAKANG
;
A
#
# COMPACT_ATOMS: atom_id res chain seq x y z
N MET A 1 -37.60 26.16 41.04
CA MET A 1 -37.24 25.51 42.32
C MET A 1 -36.57 24.19 41.94
N SER A 2 -35.30 23.91 42.22
CA SER A 2 -34.34 24.59 43.12
C SER A 2 -32.90 24.56 42.56
N SER A 3 -32.04 25.47 43.02
CA SER A 3 -30.72 25.78 42.46
C SER A 3 -29.58 24.82 42.89
N PRO A 4 -28.43 24.78 42.18
CA PRO A 4 -27.31 23.88 42.47
C PRO A 4 -26.19 24.52 43.32
N PRO A 5 -25.33 23.73 44.01
CA PRO A 5 -24.02 24.15 44.51
C PRO A 5 -22.95 23.94 43.40
N ALA A 6 -22.20 24.94 42.94
CA ALA A 6 -21.19 25.77 43.62
C ALA A 6 -19.75 25.24 43.37
N ARG A 7 -18.94 26.06 42.67
CA ARG A 7 -17.54 25.79 42.30
C ARG A 7 -16.60 25.84 43.51
N ARG A 8 -15.45 25.16 43.42
CA ARG A 8 -14.22 25.52 44.14
C ARG A 8 -13.04 25.60 43.18
N SER A 9 -12.08 26.45 43.53
CA SER A 9 -10.98 26.91 42.68
C SER A 9 -9.85 27.48 43.55
N VAL A 10 -8.66 27.71 42.95
CA VAL A 10 -7.51 28.47 43.53
C VAL A 10 -6.72 27.61 44.56
N PRO A 11 -5.36 27.65 44.66
CA PRO A 11 -4.53 28.82 44.40
C PRO A 11 -3.29 28.73 43.50
N SER A 12 -3.02 29.90 42.92
CA SER A 12 -1.76 30.36 42.33
C SER A 12 -0.96 31.22 43.33
N THR A 13 0.35 30.97 43.46
CA THR A 13 1.40 31.82 44.08
C THR A 13 2.76 31.31 43.59
N SER A 14 3.89 32.03 43.46
CA SER A 14 4.28 33.46 43.32
C SER A 14 5.83 33.48 43.14
N ARG A 15 6.60 34.53 42.77
CA ARG A 15 6.38 35.95 42.40
C ARG A 15 7.70 36.52 41.81
N ALA A 16 7.62 37.41 40.80
CA ALA A 16 8.65 38.43 40.47
C ALA A 16 10.05 37.94 39.97
N SER A 17 10.92 38.78 39.38
CA SER A 17 10.89 40.24 39.16
C SER A 17 11.49 40.65 37.80
N ALA A 18 11.12 41.84 37.31
CA ALA A 18 11.69 42.48 36.12
C ALA A 18 12.98 43.27 36.42
N ALA A 19 13.77 43.55 35.38
CA ALA A 19 14.70 44.68 35.33
C ALA A 19 14.89 45.15 33.87
N THR A 20 14.45 46.38 33.57
CA THR A 20 14.73 47.12 32.33
C THR A 20 16.09 47.79 32.36
N ALA A 21 16.73 47.97 31.20
CA ALA A 21 17.81 48.95 31.01
C ALA A 21 17.69 49.62 29.62
N HIS A 22 18.00 50.91 29.56
CA HIS A 22 17.77 51.77 28.39
C HIS A 22 18.78 51.57 27.25
N GLY A 23 18.40 51.99 26.05
CA GLY A 23 19.28 52.03 24.89
C GLY A 23 20.22 53.26 24.87
N VAL A 24 21.25 53.19 24.03
CA VAL A 24 22.07 54.32 23.58
C VAL A 24 22.21 54.23 22.07
N ALA A 25 22.00 55.34 21.36
CA ALA A 25 22.13 55.42 19.91
C ALA A 25 23.40 56.17 19.50
N SER A 26 24.27 55.50 18.73
CA SER A 26 25.39 56.08 17.96
C SER A 26 26.04 54.94 17.15
N ARG A 27 26.49 55.07 15.90
CA ARG A 27 26.48 56.12 14.87
C ARG A 27 26.60 55.40 13.49
N PRO A 28 26.16 55.97 12.36
CA PRO A 28 26.35 55.34 11.06
C PRO A 28 27.77 55.58 10.51
N GLY A 29 28.33 54.59 9.78
CA GLY A 29 29.51 54.79 8.93
C GLY A 29 30.72 53.91 9.21
N ALA A 30 30.69 52.65 8.76
CA ALA A 30 31.86 51.87 8.38
C ALA A 30 31.43 50.80 7.36
N PRO A 31 32.17 50.53 6.27
CA PRO A 31 31.81 49.47 5.35
C PRO A 31 32.01 48.11 6.02
N ALA A 32 31.02 47.21 5.94
CA ALA A 32 31.25 45.80 6.24
C ALA A 32 32.30 45.24 5.26
N PRO A 33 33.24 44.40 5.70
CA PRO A 33 34.26 43.85 4.81
C PRO A 33 33.61 43.01 3.72
N ALA A 34 33.91 43.34 2.46
CA ALA A 34 33.39 42.61 1.32
C ALA A 34 33.98 41.19 1.28
N LEU A 35 33.13 40.18 1.48
CA LEU A 35 33.47 38.77 1.33
C LEU A 35 33.64 38.42 -0.16
N THR A 36 34.88 38.47 -0.65
CA THR A 36 35.25 38.00 -1.99
C THR A 36 35.45 36.49 -2.00
N ALA A 37 34.44 35.75 -2.45
CA ALA A 37 34.57 34.31 -2.72
C ALA A 37 35.35 34.07 -4.03
N ARG A 38 36.38 33.21 -3.99
CA ARG A 38 37.07 32.68 -5.17
C ARG A 38 36.63 31.24 -5.41
N VAL A 39 36.11 30.94 -6.61
CA VAL A 39 35.87 29.57 -7.07
C VAL A 39 37.07 29.13 -7.91
N ILE A 40 37.69 27.98 -7.57
CA ILE A 40 38.74 27.34 -8.36
C ILE A 40 38.23 25.95 -8.79
N CYS A 41 37.81 25.81 -10.04
CA CYS A 41 37.51 24.50 -10.63
C CYS A 41 38.80 23.81 -11.10
N SER A 42 38.85 22.49 -11.01
CA SER A 42 39.89 21.68 -11.65
C SER A 42 39.55 21.46 -13.14
N PRO A 43 40.53 21.47 -14.06
CA PRO A 43 40.28 21.28 -15.48
C PRO A 43 40.17 19.79 -15.84
N ARG A 44 39.06 19.14 -15.46
CA ARG A 44 38.62 17.83 -15.99
C ARG A 44 37.15 17.56 -15.61
N SER A 45 36.23 18.23 -16.33
CA SER A 45 34.85 17.79 -16.64
C SER A 45 34.09 18.92 -17.35
N CYS A 46 34.26 19.06 -18.66
CA CYS A 46 33.22 19.65 -19.52
C CYS A 46 32.24 18.52 -19.91
N ALA A 47 30.94 18.75 -20.11
CA ALA A 47 30.33 19.97 -20.65
C ALA A 47 28.88 20.22 -20.15
N ARG A 48 28.36 21.40 -20.52
CA ARG A 48 26.99 21.96 -20.33
C ARG A 48 26.67 22.60 -18.97
N ALA A 49 27.05 23.88 -18.84
CA ALA A 49 26.19 24.91 -18.25
C ALA A 49 26.50 26.27 -18.93
N THR A 50 25.47 27.09 -19.13
CA THR A 50 25.53 28.33 -19.92
C THR A 50 26.02 29.53 -19.08
N ALA A 51 26.56 30.56 -19.74
CA ALA A 51 27.27 31.68 -19.12
C ALA A 51 26.41 32.63 -18.27
N ILE A 52 27.00 33.15 -17.18
CA ILE A 52 26.71 34.47 -16.60
C ILE A 52 28.07 35.14 -16.27
N HIS A 53 28.17 36.45 -16.52
CA HIS A 53 29.41 37.25 -16.38
C HIS A 53 29.86 37.48 -14.93
N SER A 54 31.18 37.38 -14.69
CA SER A 54 32.03 38.52 -14.28
C SER A 54 33.50 38.09 -14.19
N GLY A 55 34.43 39.00 -14.53
CA GLY A 55 35.81 38.63 -14.88
C GLY A 55 36.80 38.61 -13.72
N VAL A 56 37.75 37.65 -13.75
CA VAL A 56 38.98 37.66 -12.94
C VAL A 56 40.17 37.24 -13.84
N ARG A 57 41.30 37.94 -13.74
CA ARG A 57 42.51 37.65 -14.53
C ARG A 57 43.29 36.47 -13.94
N LYS A 58 43.90 35.67 -14.82
CA LYS A 58 44.83 34.56 -14.48
C LYS A 58 46.15 35.09 -13.90
N THR A 59 46.66 34.42 -12.87
CA THR A 59 48.09 34.39 -12.51
C THR A 59 48.44 32.99 -12.02
N GLU A 60 49.64 32.51 -12.36
CA GLU A 60 50.12 31.14 -12.19
C GLU A 60 50.73 30.89 -10.80
N LEU A 61 50.80 29.62 -10.35
CA LEU A 61 51.99 29.01 -9.72
C LEU A 61 51.80 27.54 -9.29
N GLY A 62 52.84 26.74 -9.52
CA GLY A 62 53.33 25.73 -8.55
C GLY A 62 52.51 24.46 -8.30
N ALA A 63 52.80 23.38 -9.05
CA ALA A 63 52.33 22.04 -8.71
C ALA A 63 53.14 21.38 -7.57
N ARG A 64 52.48 20.59 -6.72
CA ARG A 64 53.04 19.43 -5.99
C ARG A 64 51.91 18.46 -5.61
N ARG A 65 52.13 17.15 -5.81
CA ARG A 65 51.19 16.06 -5.47
C ARG A 65 51.56 15.44 -4.13
N PHE A 66 50.56 15.09 -3.32
CA PHE A 66 50.68 14.06 -2.29
C PHE A 66 49.41 13.19 -2.28
N ALA A 67 49.58 11.90 -2.00
CA ALA A 67 48.50 10.93 -1.91
C ALA A 67 47.89 10.94 -0.50
N ILE A 68 46.63 10.52 -0.39
CA ILE A 68 45.96 10.26 0.88
C ILE A 68 45.62 8.77 0.91
N ALA A 69 46.02 8.09 1.99
CA ALA A 69 45.64 6.72 2.28
C ALA A 69 44.29 6.69 3.02
N ASP A 70 43.54 5.64 2.75
CA ASP A 70 42.20 5.38 3.29
C ASP A 70 42.27 4.87 4.74
N HIS A 71 41.64 5.56 5.68
CA HIS A 71 41.29 5.01 7.00
C HIS A 71 40.07 5.73 7.59
N SER A 72 39.16 4.94 8.15
CA SER A 72 38.01 5.38 8.93
C SER A 72 38.42 5.89 10.31
N GLY A 73 37.83 7.03 10.72
CA GLY A 73 38.11 7.69 12.01
C GLY A 73 38.34 9.19 11.84
N ALA A 74 37.86 9.97 12.81
CA ALA A 74 37.84 11.43 12.83
C ALA A 74 39.00 12.14 12.09
N ILE A 75 38.67 12.97 11.08
CA ILE A 75 39.65 13.75 10.30
C ILE A 75 40.36 14.76 11.22
N TRP A 76 41.61 14.45 11.60
CA TRP A 76 42.47 15.35 12.35
C TRP A 76 43.29 16.23 11.40
N VAL A 77 42.93 17.51 11.29
CA VAL A 77 43.72 18.51 10.54
C VAL A 77 44.75 19.12 11.49
N GLY A 78 45.94 18.51 11.56
CA GLY A 78 47.05 19.04 12.35
C GLY A 78 47.71 20.26 11.70
N THR A 79 47.66 21.41 12.36
CA THR A 79 48.41 22.60 11.95
C THR A 79 49.86 22.52 12.42
N ARG A 80 50.81 22.41 11.48
CA ARG A 80 52.22 22.75 11.76
C ARG A 80 52.34 24.27 11.86
N ALA A 81 52.61 24.77 13.06
CA ALA A 81 52.95 26.18 13.25
C ALA A 81 54.29 26.49 12.56
N VAL A 82 54.26 27.36 11.54
CA VAL A 82 55.48 28.00 11.02
C VAL A 82 55.79 29.17 11.93
N GLN A 83 56.86 29.05 12.71
CA GLN A 83 57.26 30.06 13.68
C GLN A 83 57.96 31.22 12.95
N ALA A 84 57.25 32.32 12.76
CA ALA A 84 57.88 33.58 12.35
C ALA A 84 58.73 34.13 13.51
N ALA A 85 59.94 34.59 13.18
CA ALA A 85 60.76 35.33 14.13
C ALA A 85 60.18 36.75 14.29
N SER A 86 59.85 37.12 15.53
CA SER A 86 59.15 38.34 15.98
C SER A 86 57.62 38.38 15.74
N GLY A 87 56.87 38.54 16.84
CA GLY A 87 55.49 39.06 16.93
C GLY A 87 54.34 38.31 16.20
N LEU A 88 53.69 37.37 16.88
CA LEU A 88 52.46 36.68 16.45
C LEU A 88 51.25 37.09 17.33
N VAL A 89 49.97 37.06 16.93
CA VAL A 89 49.29 36.33 15.83
C VAL A 89 48.25 37.23 15.13
N GLU A 90 48.27 37.36 13.80
CA GLU A 90 47.06 37.72 13.03
C GLU A 90 46.27 36.44 12.68
N SER A 91 44.94 36.53 12.69
CA SER A 91 44.04 35.37 12.63
C SER A 91 44.09 34.64 11.28
N VAL A 92 44.45 33.36 11.31
CA VAL A 92 44.28 32.46 10.16
C VAL A 92 42.82 32.06 10.03
N THR A 93 42.09 32.67 9.09
CA THR A 93 40.73 32.26 8.68
C THR A 93 40.68 31.90 7.20
N SER A 94 41.11 30.68 6.89
CA SER A 94 40.79 30.00 5.64
C SER A 94 40.81 28.48 5.88
N PHE A 95 39.65 27.83 5.74
CA PHE A 95 39.53 26.37 5.76
C PHE A 95 39.06 25.91 4.38
N GLU A 96 39.81 25.00 3.75
CA GLU A 96 39.44 24.41 2.46
C GLU A 96 38.72 23.08 2.71
N PHE A 97 37.45 22.99 2.32
CA PHE A 97 36.65 21.77 2.47
C PHE A 97 36.49 21.07 1.12
N ARG A 98 36.84 19.78 1.06
CA ARG A 98 36.56 18.92 -0.09
C ARG A 98 35.40 17.97 0.25
N CYS A 99 34.18 18.38 -0.06
CA CYS A 99 32.99 17.55 0.13
C CYS A 99 32.86 16.57 -1.04
N THR A 100 33.14 15.28 -0.79
CA THR A 100 32.72 14.19 -1.68
C THR A 100 31.33 13.74 -1.24
N GLU A 101 30.34 14.01 -2.09
CA GLU A 101 28.92 13.65 -1.95
C GLU A 101 28.09 14.39 -0.87
N ARG A 102 27.49 15.52 -1.30
CA ARG A 102 26.16 16.00 -0.85
C ARG A 102 25.98 16.16 0.66
N THR A 103 26.66 17.14 1.23
CA THR A 103 26.24 17.83 2.46
C THR A 103 25.79 19.26 2.10
N THR A 104 24.55 19.62 2.45
CA THR A 104 24.07 21.01 2.39
C THR A 104 24.56 21.79 3.62
N PHE A 105 24.95 23.05 3.44
CA PHE A 105 25.49 23.89 4.51
C PHE A 105 24.51 24.17 5.67
N SER A 106 23.21 23.89 5.46
CA SER A 106 22.12 24.08 6.43
C SER A 106 22.20 23.20 7.67
N ASP A 107 22.83 22.03 7.56
CA ASP A 107 22.73 20.95 8.56
C ASP A 107 23.99 20.85 9.45
N LEU A 108 24.82 21.90 9.45
CA LEU A 108 26.15 21.91 10.03
C LEU A 108 26.17 22.59 11.43
N HIS A 109 26.21 21.79 12.50
CA HIS A 109 26.37 22.33 13.86
C HIS A 109 27.85 22.57 14.21
N ILE A 110 28.22 23.84 14.41
CA ILE A 110 29.55 24.23 14.91
C ILE A 110 29.54 24.29 16.43
N ILE A 111 30.26 23.38 17.09
CA ILE A 111 30.43 23.40 18.56
C ILE A 111 31.85 23.93 18.89
N PRO A 112 31.99 25.18 19.38
CA PRO A 112 33.29 25.73 19.75
C PRO A 112 33.76 25.16 21.10
N ARG A 113 34.74 24.23 21.08
CA ARG A 113 35.42 23.79 22.31
C ARG A 113 36.55 24.77 22.68
N ARG A 114 36.42 25.43 23.84
CA ARG A 114 37.52 26.19 24.46
C ARG A 114 38.56 25.25 25.07
N SER A 115 39.63 24.97 24.31
CA SER A 115 40.90 24.48 24.84
C SER A 115 41.91 25.62 24.86
N ARG A 116 42.83 25.65 25.84
CA ARG A 116 43.76 26.77 26.07
C ARG A 116 44.92 26.87 25.06
N SER A 117 44.99 25.98 24.07
CA SER A 117 46.07 25.96 23.07
C SER A 117 45.68 25.45 21.67
N SER A 118 44.41 25.15 21.40
CA SER A 118 43.93 24.82 20.05
C SER A 118 42.42 25.02 19.90
N LEU A 119 41.99 25.65 18.80
CA LEU A 119 40.58 25.81 18.46
C LEU A 119 40.15 24.66 17.53
N GLY A 120 39.61 23.59 18.12
CA GLY A 120 39.08 22.46 17.35
C GLY A 120 37.62 22.69 16.96
N ILE A 121 37.32 22.72 15.66
CA ILE A 121 35.95 22.63 15.14
C ILE A 121 35.62 21.15 14.96
N VAL A 122 34.68 20.64 15.74
CA VAL A 122 34.10 19.31 15.51
C VAL A 122 32.89 19.50 14.60
N LEU A 123 32.98 19.00 13.37
CA LEU A 123 31.84 18.90 12.46
C LEU A 123 31.21 17.52 12.63
N THR A 124 30.07 17.46 13.30
CA THR A 124 29.22 16.27 13.28
C THR A 124 28.44 16.30 11.97
N VAL A 125 28.87 15.53 10.98
CA VAL A 125 27.99 15.20 9.85
C VAL A 125 26.90 14.29 10.44
N PRO A 126 25.60 14.63 10.36
CA PRO A 126 24.57 13.68 10.77
C PRO A 126 24.70 12.44 9.89
N GLU A 127 24.77 11.26 10.51
CA GLU A 127 24.62 10.00 9.78
C GLU A 127 23.34 10.11 8.94
N ARG A 128 23.45 9.84 7.63
CA ARG A 128 22.26 9.72 6.81
C ARG A 128 21.46 8.57 7.39
N ALA A 129 20.30 8.88 7.96
CA ALA A 129 19.32 7.88 8.34
C ALA A 129 19.12 6.94 7.14
N ALA A 130 19.25 5.64 7.41
CA ALA A 130 19.16 4.61 6.37
C ALA A 130 17.91 4.82 5.50
N PRO A 131 18.02 4.73 4.16
CA PRO A 131 16.89 4.96 3.29
C PRO A 131 15.82 3.89 3.57
N ARG A 132 14.62 4.34 3.92
CA ARG A 132 13.52 3.46 4.33
C ARG A 132 12.63 3.16 3.13
N VAL A 133 12.56 1.90 2.73
CA VAL A 133 11.89 1.46 1.50
C VAL A 133 10.69 0.59 1.82
N VAL A 134 9.50 1.04 1.43
CA VAL A 134 8.26 0.26 1.57
C VAL A 134 8.06 -0.57 0.30
N ILE A 135 7.92 -1.88 0.46
CA ILE A 135 7.86 -2.85 -0.63
C ILE A 135 6.46 -3.45 -0.64
N ALA A 136 5.62 -3.01 -1.59
CA ALA A 136 4.19 -3.33 -1.65
C ALA A 136 3.77 -3.92 -3.01
N PRO A 137 4.29 -5.10 -3.41
CA PRO A 137 3.89 -5.78 -4.65
C PRO A 137 2.65 -6.66 -4.46
N GLN A 138 2.04 -7.05 -5.59
CA GLN A 138 1.11 -8.18 -5.66
C GLN A 138 1.80 -9.44 -6.21
N SER A 139 1.06 -10.53 -6.32
CA SER A 139 1.54 -11.76 -6.95
C SER A 139 1.80 -11.57 -8.45
N PHE A 140 2.81 -12.28 -8.94
CA PHE A 140 3.11 -12.38 -10.37
C PHE A 140 2.33 -13.60 -10.86
N LYS A 141 1.05 -13.37 -11.22
CA LYS A 141 0.05 -14.42 -11.53
C LYS A 141 0.63 -15.48 -12.47
N GLY A 142 0.59 -16.75 -12.05
CA GLY A 142 1.15 -17.89 -12.78
C GLY A 142 2.67 -18.12 -12.61
N SER A 143 3.36 -17.39 -11.73
CA SER A 143 4.82 -17.48 -11.58
C SER A 143 5.33 -17.37 -10.13
N ALA A 144 4.93 -16.34 -9.37
CA ALA A 144 5.35 -16.17 -7.97
C ALA A 144 4.27 -15.52 -7.08
N ASP A 145 4.17 -15.94 -5.82
CA ASP A 145 3.30 -15.32 -4.82
C ASP A 145 3.86 -13.95 -4.34
N ALA A 146 2.98 -13.13 -3.76
CA ALA A 146 3.34 -11.76 -3.35
C ALA A 146 4.46 -11.70 -2.28
N VAL A 147 4.61 -12.75 -1.45
CA VAL A 147 5.66 -12.82 -0.42
C VAL A 147 7.01 -13.07 -1.08
N ALA A 148 7.09 -14.06 -1.97
CA ALA A 148 8.31 -14.37 -2.70
C ALA A 148 8.77 -13.17 -3.56
N VAL A 149 7.82 -12.45 -4.16
CA VAL A 149 8.06 -11.18 -4.89
C VAL A 149 8.59 -10.09 -3.94
N ALA A 150 7.94 -9.85 -2.79
CA ALA A 150 8.38 -8.83 -1.82
C ALA A 150 9.81 -9.09 -1.32
N ALA A 151 10.11 -10.34 -0.92
CA ALA A 151 11.44 -10.74 -0.47
C ALA A 151 12.50 -10.64 -1.57
N ALA A 152 12.14 -10.89 -2.83
CA ALA A 152 13.04 -10.69 -3.96
C ALA A 152 13.34 -9.21 -4.23
N ILE A 153 12.32 -8.35 -4.14
CA ILE A 153 12.50 -6.89 -4.23
C ILE A 153 13.39 -6.40 -3.08
N ALA A 154 13.19 -6.89 -1.85
CA ALA A 154 14.00 -6.51 -0.68
C ALA A 154 15.49 -6.83 -0.88
N ARG A 155 15.82 -8.04 -1.36
CA ARG A 155 17.21 -8.38 -1.70
C ARG A 155 17.78 -7.46 -2.78
N GLY A 156 16.99 -7.09 -3.79
CA GLY A 156 17.41 -6.14 -4.82
C GLY A 156 17.67 -4.73 -4.27
N VAL A 157 16.85 -4.28 -3.32
CA VAL A 157 17.07 -3.02 -2.58
C VAL A 157 18.40 -3.09 -1.83
N HIS A 158 18.66 -4.13 -1.04
CA HIS A 158 19.93 -4.25 -0.29
C HIS A 158 21.17 -4.35 -1.18
N ARG A 159 21.08 -4.89 -2.41
CA ARG A 159 22.19 -4.83 -3.38
C ARG A 159 22.53 -3.40 -3.80
N ALA A 160 21.53 -2.52 -3.87
CA ALA A 160 21.70 -1.13 -4.29
C ALA A 160 21.99 -0.16 -3.12
N TRP A 161 21.33 -0.38 -1.98
CA TRP A 161 21.45 0.35 -0.71
C TRP A 161 21.59 -0.68 0.43
N PRO A 162 22.82 -1.12 0.77
CA PRO A 162 23.06 -2.16 1.76
C PRO A 162 22.36 -1.91 3.11
N ASP A 163 22.47 -0.68 3.61
CA ASP A 163 22.00 -0.28 4.93
C ASP A 163 20.49 0.04 4.99
N ALA A 164 19.75 -0.08 3.89
CA ALA A 164 18.34 0.31 3.80
C ALA A 164 17.43 -0.43 4.80
N GLU A 165 16.48 0.29 5.42
CA GLU A 165 15.38 -0.36 6.16
C GLU A 165 14.30 -0.77 5.15
N THR A 166 14.05 -2.08 4.99
CA THR A 166 12.98 -2.60 4.11
C THR A 166 11.73 -2.98 4.90
N VAL A 167 10.57 -2.57 4.37
CA VAL A 167 9.26 -2.86 4.95
C VAL A 167 8.45 -3.66 3.94
N GLU A 168 8.49 -4.98 4.05
CA GLU A 168 7.80 -5.91 3.14
C GLU A 168 6.31 -6.01 3.48
N LEU A 169 5.48 -5.70 2.49
CA LEU A 169 4.02 -5.75 2.52
C LEU A 169 3.53 -6.53 1.30
N PRO A 170 3.54 -7.87 1.34
CA PRO A 170 2.94 -8.67 0.27
C PRO A 170 1.43 -8.43 0.25
N LEU A 171 0.92 -7.87 -0.85
CA LEU A 171 -0.48 -7.48 -0.99
C LEU A 171 -1.25 -8.41 -1.95
N ALA A 172 -2.58 -8.39 -1.84
CA ALA A 172 -3.51 -9.10 -2.73
C ALA A 172 -4.69 -8.19 -3.12
N ASP A 173 -5.45 -8.57 -4.15
CA ASP A 173 -6.57 -7.81 -4.72
C ASP A 173 -7.95 -8.28 -4.18
N GLY A 174 -8.01 -8.86 -2.97
CA GLY A 174 -9.27 -9.40 -2.42
C GLY A 174 -9.73 -10.71 -3.05
N GLY A 175 -8.93 -11.28 -3.96
CA GLY A 175 -9.08 -12.64 -4.48
C GLY A 175 -8.38 -13.69 -3.61
N GLU A 176 -8.07 -14.84 -4.23
CA GLU A 176 -7.45 -16.01 -3.60
C GLU A 176 -6.12 -15.67 -2.89
N GLY A 177 -5.99 -16.06 -1.62
CA GLY A 177 -4.78 -15.91 -0.82
C GLY A 177 -4.64 -14.58 -0.08
N THR A 178 -5.63 -13.69 -0.19
CA THR A 178 -5.74 -12.43 0.58
C THR A 178 -5.70 -12.67 2.10
N VAL A 179 -6.41 -13.69 2.61
CA VAL A 179 -6.42 -14.11 4.02
C VAL A 179 -4.99 -14.38 4.50
N ARG A 180 -4.24 -15.21 3.78
CA ARG A 180 -2.86 -15.57 4.13
C ARG A 180 -1.92 -14.38 4.06
N ALA A 181 -2.05 -13.55 3.03
CA ALA A 181 -1.25 -12.34 2.86
C ALA A 181 -1.49 -11.35 4.01
N LEU A 182 -2.75 -11.01 4.31
CA LEU A 182 -3.11 -10.05 5.37
C LEU A 182 -2.78 -10.57 6.78
N VAL A 183 -3.04 -11.86 7.07
CA VAL A 183 -2.67 -12.47 8.35
C VAL A 183 -1.15 -12.41 8.54
N ARG A 184 -0.35 -12.79 7.53
CA ARG A 184 1.10 -12.73 7.62
C ARG A 184 1.63 -11.29 7.75
N ALA A 185 1.11 -10.36 6.93
CA ALA A 185 1.54 -8.96 6.93
C ALA A 185 1.16 -8.18 8.21
N THR A 186 0.22 -8.69 9.00
CA THR A 186 -0.20 -8.10 10.28
C THR A 186 0.29 -8.85 11.52
N GLY A 187 0.86 -10.06 11.37
CA GLY A 187 1.21 -10.91 12.52
C GLY A 187 -0.02 -11.53 13.20
N GLY A 188 -1.06 -11.82 12.42
CA GLY A 188 -2.32 -12.40 12.87
C GLY A 188 -2.30 -13.92 13.05
N GLU A 189 -3.48 -14.53 13.03
CA GLU A 189 -3.72 -15.95 13.27
C GLU A 189 -4.61 -16.54 12.16
N LEU A 190 -4.19 -17.65 11.53
CA LEU A 190 -5.03 -18.43 10.62
C LEU A 190 -5.92 -19.38 11.43
N ARG A 191 -7.18 -19.51 11.00
CA ARG A 191 -8.20 -20.37 11.60
C ARG A 191 -8.93 -21.17 10.52
N ARG A 192 -9.67 -22.18 10.95
CA ARG A 192 -10.52 -22.99 10.07
C ARG A 192 -11.93 -23.08 10.64
N ALA A 193 -12.90 -23.27 9.76
CA ALA A 193 -14.28 -23.58 10.11
C ALA A 193 -14.82 -24.65 9.17
N ARG A 194 -15.59 -25.60 9.70
CA ARG A 194 -16.34 -26.54 8.87
C ARG A 194 -17.54 -25.82 8.26
N VAL A 195 -17.61 -25.82 6.93
CA VAL A 195 -18.62 -25.10 6.14
C VAL A 195 -19.07 -25.95 4.94
N ARG A 196 -20.12 -25.52 4.25
CA ARG A 196 -20.57 -26.13 2.99
C ARG A 196 -19.82 -25.58 1.77
N ASP A 197 -19.50 -26.44 0.81
CA ASP A 197 -18.93 -26.08 -0.49
C ASP A 197 -20.03 -25.54 -1.46
N PRO A 198 -19.71 -25.13 -2.71
CA PRO A 198 -20.73 -24.67 -3.64
C PRO A 198 -21.84 -25.69 -3.92
N LEU A 199 -21.56 -27.00 -3.80
CA LEU A 199 -22.50 -28.11 -3.97
C LEU A 199 -23.00 -28.69 -2.64
N LEU A 200 -22.87 -27.93 -1.54
CA LEU A 200 -23.31 -28.25 -0.19
C LEU A 200 -22.59 -29.43 0.50
N ARG A 201 -21.43 -29.86 -0.03
CA ARG A 201 -20.54 -30.87 0.58
C ARG A 201 -19.79 -30.24 1.76
N GLU A 202 -19.44 -30.98 2.81
CA GLU A 202 -18.65 -30.41 3.91
C GLU A 202 -17.18 -30.22 3.51
N LEU A 203 -16.59 -29.09 3.91
CA LEU A 203 -15.13 -28.87 3.91
C LEU A 203 -14.68 -28.07 5.14
N ASP A 204 -13.38 -28.07 5.42
CA ASP A 204 -12.76 -27.13 6.37
C ASP A 204 -12.17 -25.94 5.61
N ALA A 205 -12.88 -24.80 5.63
CA ALA A 205 -12.44 -23.56 4.99
C ALA A 205 -11.52 -22.74 5.90
N GLU A 206 -10.51 -22.10 5.31
CA GLU A 206 -9.53 -21.26 6.01
C GLU A 206 -9.98 -19.79 6.06
N TRP A 207 -9.75 -19.14 7.19
CA TRP A 207 -9.99 -17.72 7.43
C TRP A 207 -8.96 -17.16 8.41
N GLY A 208 -8.99 -15.86 8.72
CA GLY A 208 -7.97 -15.22 9.55
C GLY A 208 -8.49 -14.19 10.54
N ILE A 209 -7.72 -13.97 11.61
CA ILE A 209 -7.79 -12.79 12.47
C ILE A 209 -6.51 -11.99 12.28
N LEU A 210 -6.60 -10.69 12.05
CA LEU A 210 -5.44 -9.82 11.86
C LEU A 210 -4.71 -9.55 13.19
N GLY A 211 -3.49 -9.02 13.11
CA GLY A 211 -2.67 -8.69 14.30
C GLY A 211 -3.30 -7.67 15.26
N ASP A 212 -4.32 -6.92 14.83
CA ASP A 212 -5.12 -6.04 15.71
C ASP A 212 -6.09 -6.79 16.63
N ARG A 213 -6.24 -8.11 16.46
CA ARG A 213 -7.13 -9.04 17.19
C ARG A 213 -8.61 -8.66 17.17
N THR A 214 -9.02 -7.71 16.33
CA THR A 214 -10.39 -7.17 16.27
C THR A 214 -10.96 -7.15 14.85
N THR A 215 -10.12 -7.27 13.84
CA THR A 215 -10.51 -7.47 12.44
C THR A 215 -10.32 -8.93 12.05
N ALA A 216 -11.37 -9.57 11.53
CA ALA A 216 -11.27 -10.86 10.84
C ALA A 216 -11.25 -10.66 9.32
N VAL A 217 -10.64 -11.62 8.61
CA VAL A 217 -10.59 -11.69 7.15
C VAL A 217 -11.10 -13.06 6.70
N VAL A 218 -12.02 -13.06 5.73
CA VAL A 218 -12.56 -14.25 5.08
C VAL A 218 -12.46 -14.10 3.56
N GLU A 219 -12.32 -15.22 2.85
CA GLU A 219 -12.48 -15.28 1.39
C GLU A 219 -13.71 -16.10 1.07
N MET A 220 -14.65 -15.56 0.28
CA MET A 220 -15.79 -16.33 -0.19
C MET A 220 -15.32 -17.53 -1.04
N ALA A 221 -14.21 -17.39 -1.77
CA ALA A 221 -13.64 -18.45 -2.58
C ALA A 221 -13.24 -19.69 -1.77
N ALA A 222 -12.87 -19.52 -0.49
CA ALA A 222 -12.50 -20.62 0.40
C ALA A 222 -13.68 -21.55 0.75
N ALA A 223 -14.93 -21.12 0.55
CA ALA A 223 -16.13 -21.91 0.83
C ALA A 223 -17.10 -22.02 -0.37
N SER A 224 -17.03 -21.08 -1.32
CA SER A 224 -17.99 -20.93 -2.42
C SER A 224 -17.31 -20.57 -3.76
N GLY A 225 -16.02 -20.89 -3.89
CA GLY A 225 -15.19 -20.54 -5.05
C GLY A 225 -15.12 -21.58 -6.17
N LEU A 226 -14.75 -21.13 -7.38
CA LEU A 226 -14.48 -21.95 -8.56
C LEU A 226 -13.37 -23.02 -8.35
N PRO A 227 -12.29 -22.77 -7.57
CA PRO A 227 -11.26 -23.79 -7.33
C PRO A 227 -11.76 -25.04 -6.59
N LEU A 228 -12.92 -24.97 -5.93
CA LEU A 228 -13.54 -26.10 -5.22
C LEU A 228 -14.29 -27.06 -6.17
N LEU A 229 -14.46 -26.69 -7.45
CA LEU A 229 -15.21 -27.45 -8.44
C LEU A 229 -14.34 -27.89 -9.62
N LYS A 230 -14.46 -29.16 -10.00
CA LYS A 230 -14.02 -29.62 -11.33
C LYS A 230 -14.82 -28.89 -12.41
N GLU A 231 -14.27 -28.78 -13.61
CA GLU A 231 -14.97 -28.12 -14.71
C GLU A 231 -16.34 -28.75 -15.02
N SER A 232 -16.45 -30.08 -14.94
CA SER A 232 -17.70 -30.83 -15.09
C SER A 232 -18.69 -30.68 -13.93
N GLU A 233 -18.29 -30.06 -12.81
CA GLU A 233 -19.15 -29.79 -11.64
C GLU A 233 -19.69 -28.34 -11.65
N ARG A 234 -19.29 -27.51 -12.61
CA ARG A 234 -19.68 -26.10 -12.69
C ARG A 234 -21.09 -25.95 -13.27
N ASP A 235 -22.08 -25.79 -12.39
CA ASP A 235 -23.43 -25.41 -12.76
C ASP A 235 -23.95 -24.26 -11.86
N ALA A 236 -23.86 -23.04 -12.40
CA ALA A 236 -24.30 -21.81 -11.76
C ALA A 236 -25.78 -21.82 -11.29
N ARG A 237 -26.62 -22.74 -11.78
CA ARG A 237 -28.04 -22.87 -11.39
C ARG A 237 -28.22 -23.45 -9.99
N ILE A 238 -27.32 -24.33 -9.56
CA ILE A 238 -27.43 -25.09 -8.30
C ILE A 238 -26.41 -24.66 -7.24
N THR A 239 -25.30 -24.03 -7.64
CA THR A 239 -24.23 -23.64 -6.71
C THR A 239 -24.68 -22.57 -5.72
N SER A 240 -24.35 -22.75 -4.43
CA SER A 240 -24.82 -21.91 -3.31
C SER A 240 -23.69 -21.20 -2.56
N THR A 241 -23.99 -19.99 -2.06
CA THR A 241 -23.11 -19.20 -1.16
C THR A 241 -23.21 -19.61 0.31
N ARG A 242 -23.87 -20.73 0.62
CA ARG A 242 -24.15 -21.19 1.99
C ARG A 242 -22.93 -21.22 2.91
N GLY A 243 -21.82 -21.80 2.46
CA GLY A 243 -20.58 -21.83 3.23
C GLY A 243 -19.93 -20.46 3.45
N THR A 244 -20.13 -19.50 2.54
CA THR A 244 -19.67 -18.12 2.76
C THR A 244 -20.37 -17.51 3.97
N GLY A 245 -21.68 -17.72 4.11
CA GLY A 245 -22.43 -17.27 5.29
C GLY A 245 -21.94 -17.90 6.59
N GLU A 246 -21.63 -19.20 6.55
CA GLU A 246 -21.09 -19.95 7.69
C GLU A 246 -19.67 -19.51 8.08
N LEU A 247 -18.84 -19.16 7.10
CA LEU A 247 -17.49 -18.63 7.33
C LEU A 247 -17.54 -17.23 7.97
N ILE A 248 -18.48 -16.37 7.53
CA ILE A 248 -18.74 -15.07 8.17
C ILE A 248 -19.24 -15.26 9.61
N LEU A 249 -20.14 -16.22 9.86
CA LEU A 249 -20.62 -16.54 11.21
C LEU A 249 -19.49 -17.05 12.13
N ALA A 250 -18.60 -17.92 11.63
CA ALA A 250 -17.43 -18.38 12.37
C ALA A 250 -16.46 -17.23 12.70
N ALA A 251 -16.26 -16.30 11.76
CA ALA A 251 -15.47 -15.09 11.97
C ALA A 251 -16.13 -14.14 12.99
N ALA A 252 -17.45 -13.94 12.94
CA ALA A 252 -18.18 -13.12 13.91
C ALA A 252 -18.16 -13.73 15.33
N ALA A 253 -18.33 -15.05 15.44
CA ALA A 253 -18.26 -15.79 16.70
C ALA A 253 -16.88 -15.70 17.40
N SER A 254 -15.83 -15.23 16.70
CA SER A 254 -14.52 -14.98 17.29
C SER A 254 -14.42 -13.70 18.14
N GLY A 255 -15.47 -12.86 18.13
CA GLY A 255 -15.48 -11.55 18.77
C GLY A 255 -14.89 -10.42 17.91
N ALA A 256 -14.65 -10.67 16.61
CA ALA A 256 -14.22 -9.63 15.69
C ALA A 256 -15.27 -8.51 15.60
N HIS A 257 -14.81 -7.25 15.66
CA HIS A 257 -15.67 -6.06 15.50
C HIS A 257 -15.85 -5.68 14.03
N ARG A 258 -14.92 -6.12 13.16
CA ARG A 258 -14.92 -5.87 11.72
C ARG A 258 -14.62 -7.17 10.97
N ILE A 259 -15.33 -7.42 9.88
CA ILE A 259 -15.02 -8.50 8.93
C ILE A 259 -14.69 -7.90 7.57
N VAL A 260 -13.52 -8.28 7.06
CA VAL A 260 -13.10 -8.11 5.67
C VAL A 260 -13.53 -9.34 4.88
N ILE A 261 -14.21 -9.15 3.74
CA ILE A 261 -14.63 -10.25 2.86
C ILE A 261 -14.00 -10.07 1.47
N GLY A 262 -13.15 -10.99 1.06
CA GLY A 262 -12.76 -11.16 -0.34
C GLY A 262 -13.88 -11.84 -1.13
N ILE A 263 -14.50 -11.15 -2.10
CA ILE A 263 -15.57 -11.72 -2.96
C ILE A 263 -15.12 -12.08 -4.38
N GLY A 264 -13.81 -12.17 -4.63
CA GLY A 264 -13.28 -12.74 -5.87
C GLY A 264 -13.52 -14.25 -6.00
N GLY A 265 -13.48 -14.78 -7.23
CA GLY A 265 -13.35 -16.23 -7.49
C GLY A 265 -14.60 -17.10 -7.30
N SER A 266 -15.80 -16.53 -7.14
CA SER A 266 -17.05 -17.26 -6.89
C SER A 266 -17.42 -18.33 -7.93
N ALA A 267 -17.88 -19.51 -7.49
CA ALA A 267 -18.59 -20.49 -8.33
C ALA A 267 -20.09 -20.19 -8.49
N THR A 268 -20.64 -19.30 -7.66
CA THR A 268 -22.08 -19.15 -7.39
C THR A 268 -22.77 -18.11 -8.25
N ASN A 269 -24.09 -18.23 -8.44
CA ASN A 269 -24.93 -17.20 -9.07
C ASN A 269 -26.33 -17.11 -8.41
N ASP A 270 -26.34 -17.17 -7.08
CA ASP A 270 -27.52 -17.27 -6.22
C ASP A 270 -27.90 -15.95 -5.52
N GLY A 271 -27.34 -14.81 -5.94
CA GLY A 271 -27.61 -13.51 -5.32
C GLY A 271 -27.09 -13.36 -3.88
N GLY A 272 -26.36 -14.33 -3.34
CA GLY A 272 -26.07 -14.40 -1.90
C GLY A 272 -27.21 -15.01 -1.06
N ALA A 273 -28.20 -15.67 -1.69
CA ALA A 273 -29.31 -16.30 -0.98
C ALA A 273 -28.85 -17.45 -0.06
N GLY A 274 -27.87 -18.27 -0.47
CA GLY A 274 -27.27 -19.30 0.37
C GLY A 274 -26.61 -18.71 1.63
N MET A 275 -25.83 -17.63 1.46
CA MET A 275 -25.26 -16.87 2.56
C MET A 275 -26.35 -16.38 3.52
N ALA A 276 -27.41 -15.74 3.01
CA ALA A 276 -28.52 -15.25 3.82
C ALA A 276 -29.22 -16.37 4.61
N ARG A 277 -29.37 -17.57 4.04
CA ARG A 277 -29.94 -18.74 4.74
C ARG A 277 -29.08 -19.20 5.92
N ALA A 278 -27.76 -19.02 5.89
CA ALA A 278 -26.90 -19.26 7.05
C ALA A 278 -27.25 -18.32 8.22
N PHE A 279 -27.63 -17.07 7.92
CA PHE A 279 -28.11 -16.06 8.88
C PHE A 279 -29.59 -16.20 9.25
N GLY A 280 -30.25 -17.33 8.96
CA GLY A 280 -31.62 -17.61 9.40
C GLY A 280 -32.74 -17.03 8.54
N TYR A 281 -32.42 -16.40 7.40
CA TYR A 281 -33.43 -15.98 6.42
C TYR A 281 -33.98 -17.17 5.63
N ARG A 282 -35.28 -17.17 5.36
CA ARG A 282 -36.00 -18.20 4.58
C ARG A 282 -36.48 -17.62 3.27
N PHE A 283 -36.33 -18.39 2.20
CA PHE A 283 -36.67 -17.99 0.83
C PHE A 283 -37.83 -18.86 0.37
N LEU A 284 -39.03 -18.28 0.34
CA LEU A 284 -40.27 -19.03 0.20
C LEU A 284 -40.89 -18.86 -1.18
N ASP A 285 -41.52 -19.94 -1.66
CA ASP A 285 -42.38 -19.90 -2.84
C ASP A 285 -43.80 -19.41 -2.52
N ARG A 286 -44.69 -19.46 -3.52
CA ARG A 286 -46.09 -18.99 -3.39
C ARG A 286 -46.95 -19.84 -2.43
N ASN A 287 -46.56 -21.09 -2.18
CA ASN A 287 -47.26 -22.01 -1.27
C ASN A 287 -46.80 -21.82 0.18
N GLY A 288 -45.64 -21.17 0.38
CA GLY A 288 -44.99 -21.01 1.68
C GLY A 288 -43.87 -22.03 1.94
N ASP A 289 -43.53 -22.84 0.95
CA ASP A 289 -42.47 -23.86 1.05
C ASP A 289 -41.08 -23.22 0.86
N ASP A 290 -40.06 -23.72 1.57
CA ASP A 290 -38.67 -23.28 1.37
C ASP A 290 -38.16 -23.70 -0.01
N LEU A 291 -37.65 -22.74 -0.77
CA LEU A 291 -36.97 -23.01 -2.03
C LEU A 291 -35.70 -23.84 -1.80
N PRO A 292 -35.29 -24.70 -2.76
CA PRO A 292 -33.96 -25.28 -2.76
C PRO A 292 -32.87 -24.19 -2.90
N GLU A 293 -31.64 -24.57 -2.59
CA GLU A 293 -30.44 -23.75 -2.77
C GLU A 293 -30.13 -23.55 -4.29
N GLY A 294 -29.31 -22.54 -4.61
CA GLY A 294 -28.89 -22.23 -5.98
C GLY A 294 -29.72 -21.14 -6.70
N GLY A 295 -29.13 -20.54 -7.73
CA GLY A 295 -29.70 -19.38 -8.45
C GLY A 295 -30.99 -19.65 -9.22
N ALA A 296 -31.12 -20.81 -9.87
CA ALA A 296 -32.33 -21.13 -10.66
C ALA A 296 -33.59 -21.26 -9.79
N ALA A 297 -33.44 -21.63 -8.51
CA ALA A 297 -34.55 -21.71 -7.57
C ALA A 297 -35.24 -20.34 -7.36
N LEU A 298 -34.48 -19.24 -7.46
CA LEU A 298 -34.97 -17.88 -7.23
C LEU A 298 -36.02 -17.45 -8.26
N ALA A 299 -36.11 -18.10 -9.42
CA ALA A 299 -37.18 -17.90 -10.40
C ALA A 299 -38.60 -18.20 -9.83
N ARG A 300 -38.68 -18.90 -8.68
CA ARG A 300 -39.93 -19.18 -7.95
C ARG A 300 -40.10 -18.35 -6.67
N LEU A 301 -39.16 -17.47 -6.33
CA LEU A 301 -39.21 -16.68 -5.10
C LEU A 301 -40.46 -15.79 -5.05
N TRP A 302 -41.13 -15.84 -3.90
CA TRP A 302 -42.34 -15.08 -3.61
C TRP A 302 -42.16 -14.15 -2.42
N ARG A 303 -41.61 -14.67 -1.32
CA ARG A 303 -41.38 -13.92 -0.07
C ARG A 303 -40.06 -14.33 0.59
N ILE A 304 -39.48 -13.41 1.34
CA ILE A 304 -38.38 -13.68 2.29
C ILE A 304 -38.94 -13.49 3.70
N ASP A 305 -38.69 -14.48 4.55
CA ASP A 305 -39.08 -14.49 5.96
C ASP A 305 -37.85 -14.67 6.87
N GLY A 306 -38.04 -14.45 8.17
CA GLY A 306 -37.00 -14.68 9.18
C GLY A 306 -36.10 -13.47 9.43
N GLN A 307 -35.17 -13.65 10.36
CA GLN A 307 -34.24 -12.64 10.82
C GLN A 307 -32.97 -13.34 11.34
N THR A 308 -31.87 -12.60 11.41
CA THR A 308 -30.67 -13.07 12.11
C THR A 308 -30.93 -13.28 13.59
N ASP A 309 -30.26 -14.27 14.20
CA ASP A 309 -30.26 -14.51 15.64
C ASP A 309 -30.00 -13.19 16.40
N PRO A 310 -30.93 -12.69 17.23
CA PRO A 310 -30.77 -11.42 17.94
C PRO A 310 -29.57 -11.39 18.91
N ARG A 311 -28.98 -12.55 19.22
CA ARG A 311 -27.78 -12.68 20.05
C ARG A 311 -26.48 -12.50 19.25
N LEU A 312 -26.54 -12.52 17.92
CA LEU A 312 -25.38 -12.29 17.08
C LEU A 312 -25.00 -10.81 17.10
N VAL A 313 -23.91 -10.48 17.77
CA VAL A 313 -23.27 -9.17 17.64
C VAL A 313 -22.76 -9.06 16.20
N ARG A 314 -23.42 -8.22 15.38
CA ARG A 314 -23.04 -8.01 13.98
C ARG A 314 -21.77 -7.14 13.89
N PRO A 315 -20.66 -7.63 13.31
CA PRO A 315 -19.50 -6.80 13.03
C PRO A 315 -19.78 -5.86 11.85
N ALA A 316 -18.99 -4.79 11.73
CA ALA A 316 -18.95 -3.99 10.51
C ALA A 316 -18.35 -4.82 9.36
N ILE A 317 -19.07 -4.98 8.25
CA ILE A 317 -18.61 -5.79 7.12
C ILE A 317 -18.17 -4.89 5.96
N ASP A 318 -16.93 -5.09 5.50
CA ASP A 318 -16.39 -4.48 4.28
C ASP A 318 -16.06 -5.58 3.26
N ALA A 319 -16.67 -5.51 2.08
CA ALA A 319 -16.47 -6.46 1.00
C ALA A 319 -15.59 -5.88 -0.10
N ALA A 320 -14.50 -6.57 -0.42
CA ALA A 320 -13.55 -6.22 -1.48
C ALA A 320 -14.17 -6.46 -2.87
N CYS A 321 -14.62 -5.38 -3.51
CA CYS A 321 -15.32 -5.38 -4.78
C CYS A 321 -14.61 -4.45 -5.78
N ASP A 322 -13.85 -5.04 -6.71
CA ASP A 322 -13.10 -4.31 -7.74
C ASP A 322 -13.83 -4.22 -9.09
N VAL A 323 -15.13 -4.56 -9.11
CA VAL A 323 -16.01 -4.44 -10.28
C VAL A 323 -17.22 -3.56 -9.95
N THR A 324 -17.70 -2.81 -10.94
CA THR A 324 -18.86 -1.91 -10.81
C THR A 324 -20.16 -2.52 -11.34
N ASN A 325 -20.11 -3.73 -11.89
CA ASN A 325 -21.24 -4.43 -12.51
C ASN A 325 -22.51 -4.43 -11.61
N PRO A 326 -23.67 -3.99 -12.12
CA PRO A 326 -24.94 -4.07 -11.41
C PRO A 326 -25.39 -5.53 -11.29
N LEU A 327 -26.50 -5.77 -10.60
CA LEU A 327 -27.00 -7.13 -10.40
C LEU A 327 -27.51 -7.78 -11.72
N LEU A 328 -28.14 -6.99 -12.60
CA LEU A 328 -28.96 -7.47 -13.72
C LEU A 328 -28.50 -6.92 -15.08
N GLY A 329 -28.95 -7.57 -16.16
CA GLY A 329 -28.86 -7.07 -17.53
C GLY A 329 -27.54 -7.39 -18.26
N PRO A 330 -27.22 -6.70 -19.37
CA PRO A 330 -26.06 -7.03 -20.22
C PRO A 330 -24.71 -6.94 -19.52
N GLU A 331 -24.58 -6.03 -18.55
CA GLU A 331 -23.40 -5.89 -17.68
C GLU A 331 -23.63 -6.53 -16.30
N GLY A 332 -24.70 -7.31 -16.13
CA GLY A 332 -25.12 -7.91 -14.88
C GLY A 332 -24.33 -9.15 -14.46
N ALA A 333 -24.64 -9.65 -13.27
CA ALA A 333 -23.97 -10.79 -12.65
C ALA A 333 -23.92 -12.03 -13.55
N SER A 334 -25.09 -12.41 -14.08
CA SER A 334 -25.27 -13.60 -14.92
C SER A 334 -24.61 -13.44 -16.28
N ALA A 335 -24.76 -12.28 -16.92
CA ALA A 335 -24.25 -12.02 -18.27
C ALA A 335 -22.71 -12.00 -18.32
N VAL A 336 -22.08 -11.29 -17.38
CA VAL A 336 -20.62 -11.07 -17.39
C VAL A 336 -19.86 -12.23 -16.74
N PHE A 337 -20.38 -12.77 -15.62
CA PHE A 337 -19.65 -13.75 -14.80
C PHE A 337 -20.24 -15.16 -14.81
N GLY A 338 -21.43 -15.36 -15.40
CA GLY A 338 -22.05 -16.68 -15.55
C GLY A 338 -21.27 -17.66 -16.45
N PRO A 339 -20.73 -17.26 -17.62
CA PRO A 339 -20.08 -18.19 -18.55
C PRO A 339 -18.92 -18.98 -17.95
N GLN A 340 -18.03 -18.33 -17.19
CA GLN A 340 -16.92 -19.00 -16.47
C GLN A 340 -17.38 -19.97 -15.34
N LYS A 341 -18.66 -19.89 -14.94
CA LYS A 341 -19.32 -20.76 -13.95
C LYS A 341 -20.19 -21.85 -14.60
N GLY A 342 -20.03 -22.08 -15.92
CA GLY A 342 -20.77 -23.11 -16.67
C GLY A 342 -22.12 -22.67 -17.22
N ALA A 343 -22.49 -21.38 -17.15
CA ALA A 343 -23.74 -20.91 -17.74
C ALA A 343 -23.64 -20.76 -19.27
N THR A 344 -24.42 -21.54 -20.02
CA THR A 344 -24.68 -21.27 -21.46
C THR A 344 -25.50 -19.99 -21.62
N PRO A 345 -25.62 -19.40 -22.82
CA PRO A 345 -26.47 -18.22 -23.05
C PRO A 345 -27.93 -18.38 -22.58
N GLU A 346 -28.47 -19.61 -22.60
CA GLU A 346 -29.80 -19.98 -22.12
C GLU A 346 -29.86 -19.88 -20.59
N ILE A 347 -28.87 -20.47 -19.92
CA ILE A 347 -28.72 -20.44 -18.47
C ILE A 347 -28.45 -19.01 -17.97
N VAL A 348 -27.72 -18.20 -18.74
CA VAL A 348 -27.54 -16.76 -18.45
C VAL A 348 -28.88 -16.02 -18.44
N ARG A 349 -29.76 -16.26 -19.43
CA ARG A 349 -31.11 -15.67 -19.48
C ARG A 349 -32.01 -16.18 -18.35
N GLU A 350 -31.93 -17.47 -18.03
CA GLU A 350 -32.63 -18.08 -16.89
C GLU A 350 -32.23 -17.41 -15.56
N LEU A 351 -30.93 -17.29 -15.32
CA LEU A 351 -30.37 -16.73 -14.08
C LEU A 351 -30.58 -15.22 -13.95
N ASP A 352 -30.50 -14.45 -15.04
CA ASP A 352 -30.81 -13.01 -15.01
C ASP A 352 -32.29 -12.76 -14.66
N ALA A 353 -33.22 -13.53 -15.25
CA ALA A 353 -34.64 -13.47 -14.90
C ALA A 353 -34.91 -13.92 -13.44
N ALA A 354 -34.17 -14.93 -12.95
CA ALA A 354 -34.24 -15.37 -11.55
C ALA A 354 -33.71 -14.30 -10.58
N LEU A 355 -32.59 -13.64 -10.93
CA LEU A 355 -32.04 -12.53 -10.16
C LEU A 355 -32.93 -11.28 -10.19
N MET A 356 -33.64 -11.01 -11.29
CA MET A 356 -34.59 -9.90 -11.38
C MET A 356 -35.74 -10.08 -10.38
N ARG A 357 -36.33 -11.28 -10.32
CA ARG A 357 -37.33 -11.64 -9.31
C ARG A 357 -36.76 -11.58 -7.88
N TYR A 358 -35.53 -12.05 -7.69
CA TYR A 358 -34.83 -11.95 -6.40
C TYR A 358 -34.70 -10.49 -5.95
N ALA A 359 -34.26 -9.60 -6.83
CA ALA A 359 -34.17 -8.16 -6.56
C ALA A 359 -35.54 -7.57 -6.16
N ASP A 360 -36.60 -7.88 -6.91
CA ASP A 360 -37.96 -7.40 -6.61
C ASP A 360 -38.45 -7.82 -5.21
N VAL A 361 -38.11 -9.03 -4.76
CA VAL A 361 -38.51 -9.53 -3.44
C VAL A 361 -37.59 -8.97 -2.34
N VAL A 362 -36.29 -8.92 -2.58
CA VAL A 362 -35.30 -8.40 -1.63
C VAL A 362 -35.53 -6.92 -1.35
N GLU A 363 -35.69 -6.08 -2.38
CA GLU A 363 -35.87 -4.63 -2.21
C GLU A 363 -37.17 -4.30 -1.47
N ARG A 364 -38.23 -5.11 -1.65
CA ARG A 364 -39.45 -5.05 -0.82
C ARG A 364 -39.22 -5.47 0.63
N PHE A 365 -38.35 -6.45 0.87
CA PHE A 365 -38.02 -6.94 2.22
C PHE A 365 -37.13 -5.97 3.00
N VAL A 366 -36.11 -5.38 2.35
CA VAL A 366 -35.15 -4.47 3.00
C VAL A 366 -35.51 -2.97 2.89
N GLY A 367 -36.49 -2.61 2.07
CA GLY A 367 -36.96 -1.23 1.92
C GLY A 367 -35.98 -0.27 1.21
N ARG A 368 -34.98 -0.80 0.49
CA ARG A 368 -33.98 -0.03 -0.27
C ARG A 368 -33.60 -0.73 -1.57
N ASN A 369 -33.15 0.03 -2.56
CA ASN A 369 -32.55 -0.52 -3.78
C ASN A 369 -31.25 -1.28 -3.45
N VAL A 370 -31.05 -2.42 -4.10
CA VAL A 370 -29.78 -3.17 -4.09
C VAL A 370 -29.32 -3.57 -5.49
N ARG A 371 -30.21 -3.57 -6.50
CA ARG A 371 -29.87 -4.08 -7.85
C ARG A 371 -28.96 -3.16 -8.66
N ASP A 372 -29.08 -1.85 -8.46
CA ASP A 372 -28.39 -0.81 -9.26
C ASP A 372 -27.14 -0.26 -8.55
N VAL A 373 -26.85 -0.74 -7.34
CA VAL A 373 -25.65 -0.35 -6.59
C VAL A 373 -24.41 -0.85 -7.33
N PRO A 374 -23.40 -0.01 -7.63
CA PRO A 374 -22.18 -0.45 -8.29
C PRO A 374 -21.50 -1.60 -7.54
N GLY A 375 -21.28 -2.71 -8.24
CA GLY A 375 -20.72 -3.94 -7.65
C GLY A 375 -21.75 -4.91 -7.06
N ALA A 376 -23.05 -4.59 -7.12
CA ALA A 376 -24.12 -5.50 -6.69
C ALA A 376 -24.06 -6.88 -7.38
N GLY A 377 -23.62 -6.93 -8.65
CA GLY A 377 -23.47 -8.17 -9.40
C GLY A 377 -22.23 -8.99 -9.06
N ALA A 378 -21.30 -8.46 -8.24
CA ALA A 378 -20.09 -9.16 -7.86
C ALA A 378 -20.40 -10.52 -7.20
N ALA A 379 -19.54 -11.50 -7.47
CA ALA A 379 -19.70 -12.88 -7.03
C ALA A 379 -21.07 -13.53 -7.35
N GLY A 380 -21.66 -13.20 -8.51
CA GLY A 380 -22.95 -13.77 -8.92
C GLY A 380 -24.14 -13.20 -8.14
N GLY A 381 -24.05 -11.91 -7.80
CA GLY A 381 -25.04 -11.19 -7.01
C GLY A 381 -24.82 -11.26 -5.49
N LEU A 382 -23.77 -11.94 -5.00
CA LEU A 382 -23.40 -11.92 -3.58
C LEU A 382 -23.15 -10.48 -3.07
N GLY A 383 -22.67 -9.56 -3.91
CA GLY A 383 -22.59 -8.13 -3.60
C GLY A 383 -23.94 -7.56 -3.14
N ALA A 384 -25.01 -7.82 -3.90
CA ALA A 384 -26.38 -7.46 -3.53
C ALA A 384 -26.86 -8.15 -2.25
N GLY A 385 -26.53 -9.43 -2.04
CA GLY A 385 -26.86 -10.16 -0.80
C GLY A 385 -26.16 -9.60 0.45
N LEU A 386 -24.88 -9.24 0.33
CA LEU A 386 -24.08 -8.60 1.39
C LEU A 386 -24.63 -7.22 1.76
N LEU A 387 -25.00 -6.42 0.75
CA LEU A 387 -25.73 -5.16 0.93
C LEU A 387 -27.08 -5.40 1.62
N ALA A 388 -27.88 -6.34 1.14
CA ALA A 388 -29.25 -6.57 1.62
C ALA A 388 -29.32 -7.06 3.08
N PHE A 389 -28.59 -8.13 3.41
CA PHE A 389 -28.83 -8.88 4.64
C PHE A 389 -27.89 -8.53 5.80
N LEU A 390 -26.69 -8.06 5.49
CA LEU A 390 -25.62 -7.81 6.47
C LEU A 390 -25.16 -6.34 6.55
N ASP A 391 -25.81 -5.43 5.82
CA ASP A 391 -25.48 -4.00 5.76
C ASP A 391 -24.00 -3.73 5.41
N ALA A 392 -23.40 -4.62 4.60
CA ALA A 392 -22.00 -4.53 4.23
C ALA A 392 -21.72 -3.32 3.33
N ARG A 393 -20.49 -2.80 3.39
CA ARG A 393 -20.00 -1.79 2.44
C ARG A 393 -19.21 -2.46 1.34
N LEU A 394 -19.61 -2.24 0.08
CA LEU A 394 -18.77 -2.58 -1.07
C LEU A 394 -17.66 -1.52 -1.19
N VAL A 395 -16.41 -1.95 -1.15
CA VAL A 395 -15.22 -1.08 -1.22
C VAL A 395 -14.17 -1.71 -2.13
N SER A 396 -13.31 -0.91 -2.76
CA SER A 396 -12.19 -1.45 -3.52
C SER A 396 -11.34 -2.37 -2.64
N GLY A 397 -11.07 -3.58 -3.14
CA GLY A 397 -10.24 -4.58 -2.47
C GLY A 397 -8.84 -4.06 -2.21
N ALA A 398 -8.29 -3.34 -3.19
CA ALA A 398 -7.02 -2.63 -3.05
C ALA A 398 -7.01 -1.64 -1.87
N LYS A 399 -8.00 -0.74 -1.77
CA LYS A 399 -8.08 0.21 -0.65
C LYS A 399 -8.20 -0.52 0.69
N LEU A 400 -9.08 -1.52 0.75
CA LEU A 400 -9.32 -2.31 1.96
C LEU A 400 -8.02 -2.97 2.45
N VAL A 401 -7.23 -3.54 1.54
CA VAL A 401 -5.98 -4.24 1.85
C VAL A 401 -4.93 -3.25 2.37
N LEU A 402 -4.83 -2.05 1.79
CA LEU A 402 -3.96 -0.98 2.29
C LEU A 402 -4.38 -0.47 3.68
N ASP A 403 -5.68 -0.32 3.93
CA ASP A 403 -6.20 0.03 5.26
C ASP A 403 -5.83 -1.06 6.29
N ALA A 404 -6.05 -2.34 5.94
CA ALA A 404 -5.84 -3.49 6.81
C ALA A 404 -4.36 -3.70 7.20
N VAL A 405 -3.42 -3.50 6.27
CA VAL A 405 -1.98 -3.53 6.59
C VAL A 405 -1.46 -2.21 7.18
N GLY A 406 -2.32 -1.20 7.36
CA GLY A 406 -1.95 0.12 7.88
C GLY A 406 -0.94 0.85 7.00
N PHE A 407 -1.07 0.73 5.67
CA PHE A 407 -0.10 1.20 4.68
C PHE A 407 0.29 2.67 4.87
N GLU A 408 -0.68 3.57 5.09
CA GLU A 408 -0.42 5.00 5.31
C GLU A 408 0.51 5.29 6.51
N ARG A 409 0.41 4.50 7.59
CA ARG A 409 1.34 4.64 8.73
C ARG A 409 2.73 4.17 8.36
N LYS A 410 2.83 3.15 7.51
CA LYS A 410 4.11 2.61 7.03
C LYS A 410 4.80 3.53 6.01
N LEU A 411 4.11 4.50 5.41
CA LEU A 411 4.71 5.55 4.57
C LEU A 411 5.47 6.64 5.34
N VAL A 412 5.28 6.75 6.67
CA VAL A 412 5.96 7.79 7.47
C VAL A 412 7.47 7.58 7.42
N GLY A 413 8.22 8.61 6.99
CA GLY A 413 9.67 8.54 6.82
C GLY A 413 10.16 7.66 5.67
N ALA A 414 9.27 7.11 4.82
CA ALA A 414 9.67 6.31 3.67
C ALA A 414 10.35 7.19 2.61
N SER A 415 11.53 6.77 2.16
CA SER A 415 12.30 7.40 1.09
C SER A 415 11.89 6.94 -0.31
N LEU A 416 11.27 5.76 -0.41
CA LEU A 416 10.84 5.11 -1.65
C LEU A 416 9.72 4.09 -1.38
N VAL A 417 8.78 3.98 -2.31
CA VAL A 417 7.87 2.84 -2.42
C VAL A 417 8.21 2.04 -3.69
N ILE A 418 8.36 0.73 -3.54
CA ILE A 418 8.46 -0.19 -4.67
C ILE A 418 7.22 -1.08 -4.68
N THR A 419 6.45 -1.03 -5.77
CA THR A 419 5.33 -1.94 -6.03
C THR A 419 5.62 -2.80 -7.26
N GLY A 420 4.71 -3.68 -7.66
CA GLY A 420 4.92 -4.50 -8.85
C GLY A 420 3.88 -5.58 -9.08
N GLU A 421 3.77 -6.02 -10.34
CA GLU A 421 2.87 -7.08 -10.77
C GLU A 421 3.36 -7.81 -12.04
N GLY A 422 2.81 -9.00 -12.30
CA GLY A 422 3.19 -9.81 -13.46
C GLY A 422 2.92 -9.16 -14.83
N ARG A 423 1.95 -8.26 -14.92
CA ARG A 423 1.64 -7.48 -16.13
C ARG A 423 1.08 -6.11 -15.73
N ILE A 424 1.78 -5.04 -16.11
CA ILE A 424 1.26 -3.68 -16.00
C ILE A 424 0.63 -3.29 -17.33
N ASP A 425 -0.65 -2.94 -17.34
CA ASP A 425 -1.38 -2.49 -18.53
C ASP A 425 -2.38 -1.37 -18.17
N ARG A 426 -3.23 -0.95 -19.12
CA ARG A 426 -4.25 0.07 -18.89
C ARG A 426 -5.04 -0.16 -17.60
N GLN A 427 -5.44 -1.39 -17.29
CA GLN A 427 -6.25 -1.68 -16.11
C GLN A 427 -5.47 -1.57 -14.80
N SER A 428 -4.14 -1.69 -14.82
CA SER A 428 -3.28 -1.44 -13.65
C SER A 428 -3.44 -0.04 -13.09
N ALA A 429 -3.79 0.92 -13.95
CA ALA A 429 -4.02 2.32 -13.59
C ALA A 429 -5.46 2.61 -13.11
N TYR A 430 -6.36 1.62 -13.06
CA TYR A 430 -7.77 1.80 -12.66
C TYR A 430 -8.26 0.70 -11.71
N GLY A 431 -8.54 1.06 -10.46
CA GLY A 431 -9.16 0.18 -9.44
C GLY A 431 -8.22 -0.87 -8.82
N LYS A 432 -7.07 -1.16 -9.46
CA LYS A 432 -6.14 -2.19 -9.01
C LYS A 432 -5.17 -1.74 -7.91
N LEU A 433 -4.56 -2.72 -7.28
CA LEU A 433 -3.65 -2.60 -6.14
C LEU A 433 -2.44 -1.68 -6.42
N THR A 434 -1.84 -1.80 -7.60
CA THR A 434 -0.70 -0.97 -8.03
C THR A 434 -1.08 0.52 -8.11
N GLN A 435 -2.29 0.84 -8.61
CA GLN A 435 -2.83 2.20 -8.58
C GLN A 435 -3.00 2.70 -7.14
N ALA A 436 -3.66 1.91 -6.28
CA ALA A 436 -3.95 2.31 -4.91
C ALA A 436 -2.67 2.56 -4.09
N VAL A 437 -1.66 1.70 -4.23
CA VAL A 437 -0.32 1.89 -3.64
C VAL A 437 0.32 3.19 -4.14
N THR A 438 0.29 3.43 -5.46
CA THR A 438 0.87 4.62 -6.07
C THR A 438 0.20 5.91 -5.57
N LEU A 439 -1.13 5.95 -5.55
CA LEU A 439 -1.89 7.11 -5.11
C LEU A 439 -1.68 7.41 -3.61
N ALA A 440 -1.69 6.38 -2.76
CA ALA A 440 -1.45 6.55 -1.33
C ALA A 440 -0.02 7.04 -1.03
N ALA A 441 0.98 6.53 -1.74
CA ALA A 441 2.37 6.98 -1.65
C ALA A 441 2.54 8.43 -2.13
N ARG A 442 1.98 8.76 -3.30
CA ARG A 442 1.98 10.11 -3.88
C ARG A 442 1.30 11.14 -2.98
N ALA A 443 0.20 10.78 -2.31
CA ALA A 443 -0.49 11.63 -1.34
C ALA A 443 0.38 12.00 -0.12
N ARG A 444 1.43 11.21 0.18
CA ARG A 444 2.45 11.50 1.21
C ARG A 444 3.75 12.09 0.65
N GLY A 445 3.82 12.37 -0.66
CA GLY A 445 5.03 12.86 -1.32
C GLY A 445 6.15 11.82 -1.46
N VAL A 446 5.86 10.54 -1.25
CA VAL A 446 6.84 9.46 -1.33
C VAL A 446 6.96 8.98 -2.79
N PRO A 447 8.16 8.92 -3.39
CA PRO A 447 8.34 8.50 -4.78
C PRO A 447 8.00 7.02 -4.96
N VAL A 448 7.52 6.65 -6.14
CA VAL A 448 7.03 5.30 -6.46
C VAL A 448 7.72 4.76 -7.70
N VAL A 449 8.25 3.54 -7.60
CA VAL A 449 8.76 2.75 -8.72
C VAL A 449 8.02 1.42 -8.79
N ALA A 450 7.73 0.94 -9.99
CA ALA A 450 7.07 -0.35 -10.19
C ALA A 450 8.01 -1.38 -10.84
N VAL A 451 7.95 -2.63 -10.40
CA VAL A 451 8.61 -3.77 -11.05
C VAL A 451 7.55 -4.58 -11.81
N ALA A 452 7.75 -4.78 -13.11
CA ALA A 452 6.77 -5.42 -13.99
C ALA A 452 7.30 -6.72 -14.59
N GLY A 453 6.52 -7.81 -14.48
CA GLY A 453 6.78 -9.04 -15.24
C GLY A 453 6.67 -8.81 -16.75
N SER A 454 5.79 -7.90 -17.17
CA SER A 454 5.61 -7.46 -18.55
C SER A 454 4.81 -6.17 -18.63
N LEU A 455 4.88 -5.48 -19.78
CA LEU A 455 4.02 -4.36 -20.12
C LEU A 455 2.93 -4.80 -21.10
N GLY A 456 1.74 -4.22 -20.97
CA GLY A 456 0.65 -4.29 -21.93
C GLY A 456 0.31 -2.92 -22.52
N GLU A 457 -0.71 -2.89 -23.36
CA GLU A 457 -1.25 -1.67 -23.94
C GLU A 457 -1.78 -0.72 -22.85
N GLY A 458 -1.43 0.57 -22.95
CA GLY A 458 -1.88 1.60 -22.00
C GLY A 458 -1.19 1.58 -20.64
N HIS A 459 -0.08 0.84 -20.48
CA HIS A 459 0.75 0.87 -19.27
C HIS A 459 1.29 2.28 -18.93
N GLU A 460 1.35 3.16 -19.93
CA GLU A 460 1.80 4.55 -19.83
C GLU A 460 0.99 5.34 -18.78
N ALA A 461 -0.30 5.02 -18.62
CA ALA A 461 -1.20 5.64 -17.64
C ALA A 461 -0.72 5.50 -16.18
N MET A 462 0.15 4.52 -15.88
CA MET A 462 0.80 4.41 -14.57
C MET A 462 1.73 5.58 -14.26
N ARG A 463 2.34 6.21 -15.27
CA ARG A 463 3.18 7.40 -15.08
C ARG A 463 2.32 8.61 -14.69
N ASP A 464 1.16 8.77 -15.32
CA ASP A 464 0.24 9.89 -15.07
C ASP A 464 -0.29 9.89 -13.62
N ILE A 465 -0.58 8.71 -13.06
CA ILE A 465 -0.98 8.56 -11.66
C ILE A 465 0.19 8.72 -10.66
N GLY A 466 1.45 8.67 -11.11
CA GLY A 466 2.63 9.03 -10.32
C GLY A 466 3.71 7.97 -10.15
N VAL A 467 3.73 6.90 -10.95
CA VAL A 467 4.88 6.00 -11.01
C VAL A 467 6.02 6.67 -11.78
N GLU A 468 7.13 6.97 -11.09
CA GLU A 468 8.28 7.66 -11.70
C GLU A 468 9.00 6.78 -12.74
N HIS A 469 9.06 5.47 -12.47
CA HIS A 469 9.75 4.50 -13.33
C HIS A 469 9.08 3.12 -13.26
N ILE A 470 9.09 2.40 -14.37
CA ILE A 470 8.66 1.00 -14.44
C ILE A 470 9.84 0.18 -14.95
N GLU A 471 10.33 -0.73 -14.12
CA GLU A 471 11.43 -1.62 -14.43
C GLU A 471 10.90 -3.01 -14.83
N MET A 472 11.25 -3.49 -16.03
CA MET A 472 10.83 -4.81 -16.50
C MET A 472 11.77 -5.92 -16.01
N LEU A 473 11.23 -7.12 -15.77
CA LEU A 473 12.04 -8.32 -15.47
C LEU A 473 12.91 -8.78 -16.65
N ALA A 474 12.48 -8.50 -17.88
CA ALA A 474 13.07 -8.98 -19.13
C ALA A 474 13.07 -7.85 -20.17
N ALA A 475 14.14 -7.74 -20.96
CA ALA A 475 14.23 -6.79 -22.06
C ALA A 475 13.82 -7.42 -23.42
N SER A 476 13.77 -8.76 -23.49
CA SER A 476 13.48 -9.53 -24.70
C SER A 476 12.43 -10.64 -24.48
N PRO A 477 11.77 -11.12 -25.55
CA PRO A 477 10.83 -12.24 -25.47
C PRO A 477 11.43 -13.54 -24.94
N ALA A 478 12.71 -13.83 -25.26
CA ALA A 478 13.39 -15.04 -24.80
C ALA A 478 13.66 -15.01 -23.28
N GLU A 479 14.00 -13.84 -22.74
CA GLU A 479 14.16 -13.65 -21.30
C GLU A 479 12.83 -13.73 -20.54
N ARG A 480 11.70 -13.39 -21.19
CA ARG A 480 10.36 -13.45 -20.58
C ARG A 480 9.94 -14.88 -20.24
N GLU A 481 10.20 -15.84 -21.13
CA GLU A 481 9.92 -17.27 -20.88
C GLU A 481 10.76 -17.78 -19.70
N ALA A 482 12.04 -17.39 -19.65
CA ALA A 482 12.92 -17.71 -18.53
C ALA A 482 12.49 -16.99 -17.23
N ALA A 483 11.87 -15.81 -17.31
CA ALA A 483 11.34 -15.06 -16.18
C ALA A 483 10.06 -15.64 -15.59
N ILE A 484 9.25 -16.35 -16.40
CA ILE A 484 8.10 -17.10 -15.88
C ILE A 484 8.58 -18.32 -15.08
N ARG A 485 9.60 -19.02 -15.59
CA ARG A 485 10.16 -20.24 -14.99
C ARG A 485 11.00 -20.00 -13.73
N ASP A 486 11.75 -18.90 -13.71
CA ASP A 486 12.59 -18.50 -12.59
C ASP A 486 12.49 -16.97 -12.36
N PRO A 487 11.41 -16.52 -11.68
CA PRO A 487 11.11 -15.09 -11.54
C PRO A 487 11.98 -14.38 -10.51
N LEU A 488 12.33 -15.05 -9.40
CA LEU A 488 12.85 -14.38 -8.20
C LEU A 488 14.21 -13.69 -8.41
N PRO A 489 15.22 -14.30 -9.08
CA PRO A 489 16.49 -13.64 -9.35
C PRO A 489 16.35 -12.44 -10.31
N ARG A 490 15.34 -12.46 -11.18
CA ARG A 490 15.06 -11.35 -12.12
C ARG A 490 14.31 -10.21 -11.44
N ILE A 491 13.38 -10.51 -10.52
CA ILE A 491 12.74 -9.50 -9.66
C ILE A 491 13.78 -8.79 -8.81
N GLU A 492 14.72 -9.55 -8.23
CA GLU A 492 15.85 -9.03 -7.46
C GLU A 492 16.75 -8.12 -8.31
N ALA A 493 17.14 -8.56 -9.51
CA ALA A 493 17.94 -7.74 -10.42
C ALA A 493 17.19 -6.49 -10.94
N ALA A 494 15.88 -6.57 -11.14
CA ALA A 494 15.05 -5.43 -11.53
C ALA A 494 14.97 -4.40 -10.38
N ALA A 495 14.65 -4.84 -9.16
CA ALA A 495 14.63 -3.96 -7.99
C ALA A 495 15.98 -3.26 -7.75
N GLU A 496 17.11 -3.95 -7.94
CA GLU A 496 18.44 -3.34 -7.88
C GLU A 496 18.60 -2.22 -8.94
N ARG A 497 18.26 -2.49 -10.21
CA ARG A 497 18.37 -1.48 -11.29
C ARG A 497 17.47 -0.28 -11.04
N ALA A 498 16.23 -0.50 -10.60
CA ALA A 498 15.28 0.52 -10.22
C ALA A 498 15.84 1.47 -9.15
N VAL A 499 16.37 0.94 -8.05
CA VAL A 499 16.95 1.74 -6.95
C VAL A 499 18.21 2.48 -7.42
N ARG A 500 19.11 1.83 -8.18
CA ARG A 500 20.31 2.48 -8.73
C ARG A 500 19.98 3.60 -9.73
N ALA A 501 18.96 3.43 -10.56
CA ALA A 501 18.48 4.47 -11.47
C ALA A 501 17.96 5.69 -10.69
N ARG A 502 17.19 5.45 -9.61
CA ARG A 502 16.67 6.52 -8.75
C ARG A 502 17.77 7.30 -8.02
N ALA A 503 18.81 6.60 -7.54
CA ALA A 503 19.98 7.22 -6.93
C ALA A 503 20.72 8.15 -7.91
N LYS A 504 20.89 7.73 -9.17
CA LYS A 504 21.48 8.56 -10.23
C LYS A 504 20.62 9.76 -10.63
N ALA A 505 19.30 9.59 -10.71
CA ALA A 505 18.37 10.67 -11.06
C ALA A 505 18.26 11.74 -9.95
N ASN A 506 18.50 11.37 -8.70
CA ASN A 506 18.62 12.32 -7.60
C ASN A 506 20.00 12.99 -7.52
N GLY A 507 21.06 12.35 -8.04
CA GLY A 507 22.50 12.60 -7.81
C GLY A 507 23.08 13.83 -8.51
#